data_AF-A0A7K9DSJ1-F1
#
_entry.id   AF-A0A7K9DSJ1-F1
#
_cell.length_a   1.000
_cell.length_b   1.000
_cell.length_c   1.000
_cell.angle_alpha   90.00
_cell.angle_beta   90.00
_cell.angle_gamma   90.00
#
_symmetry.space_group_name_H-M   'P 1'
#
loop_
_entity.id
_entity.type
_entity.pdbx_description
1 polymer ?
#
loop_
_entity_poly.entity_id
_entity_poly.type
_entity_poly.pdbx_seq_one_letter_code
_entity_poly.pdbx_strand_id
1 'polypeptide(L)' 'PPRPFRCGLCGRSYRHAGSLANHRHSHTTGLFHCLHCPKAFANLMALKNHQRGHARRHRDRPGGG' A
#
# COMPACT_ATOMS: atom_id res chain seq x y z
N PRO A 1 -8.03 5.47 -26.44
CA PRO A 1 -6.75 4.71 -26.49
C PRO A 1 -6.65 3.67 -25.36
N PRO A 2 -6.24 2.43 -25.66
CA PRO A 2 -6.04 1.41 -24.65
C PRO A 2 -4.97 1.86 -23.65
N ARG A 3 -5.16 1.48 -22.39
CA ARG A 3 -4.22 1.75 -21.28
C ARG A 3 -3.70 0.40 -20.79
N PRO A 4 -2.78 -0.24 -21.53
CA PRO A 4 -2.34 -1.60 -21.23
C PRO A 4 -1.49 -1.67 -19.96
N PHE A 5 -0.95 -0.55 -19.47
CA PHE A 5 -0.06 -0.51 -18.33
C PHE A 5 -0.83 -0.27 -17.03
N ARG A 6 -1.15 -1.33 -16.29
CA ARG A 6 -1.91 -1.26 -15.03
C ARG A 6 -1.01 -1.39 -13.81
N CYS A 7 -1.26 -0.56 -12.79
CA CYS A 7 -0.61 -0.67 -11.49
C CYS A 7 -1.22 -1.84 -10.71
N GLY A 8 -0.41 -2.83 -10.35
CA GLY A 8 -0.84 -3.98 -9.55
C GLY A 8 -1.19 -3.65 -8.09
N LEU A 9 -0.80 -2.46 -7.59
CA LEU A 9 -1.04 -2.05 -6.20
C LEU A 9 -2.39 -1.34 -6.01
N CYS A 10 -2.78 -0.47 -6.95
CA CYS A 10 -4.01 0.33 -6.86
C CYS A 10 -4.95 0.16 -8.06
N GLY A 11 -4.58 -0.66 -9.04
CA GLY A 11 -5.39 -0.95 -10.22
C GLY A 11 -5.47 0.18 -11.26
N ARG A 12 -4.77 1.30 -11.10
CA ARG A 12 -4.77 2.43 -12.05
C ARG A 12 -4.09 2.08 -13.37
N SER A 13 -4.68 2.50 -14.48
CA SER A 13 -4.18 2.19 -15.84
C SER A 13 -3.62 3.42 -16.56
N TYR A 14 -2.47 3.23 -17.21
CA TYR A 14 -1.68 4.25 -17.87
C TYR A 14 -1.47 3.90 -19.35
N ARG A 15 -1.27 4.95 -20.17
CA ARG A 15 -1.03 4.81 -21.62
C ARG A 15 0.40 4.41 -21.94
N HIS A 16 1.36 4.74 -21.06
CA HIS A 16 2.79 4.51 -21.28
C HIS A 16 3.41 3.85 -20.05
N ALA A 17 4.43 3.01 -20.28
CA ALA A 17 5.18 2.33 -19.22
C ALA A 17 5.90 3.33 -18.28
N GLY A 18 6.45 4.42 -18.82
CA GLY A 18 7.14 5.45 -18.01
C GLY A 18 6.21 6.15 -17.01
N SER A 19 4.95 6.42 -17.40
CA SER A 19 3.95 6.98 -16.48
C SER A 19 3.59 6.02 -15.36
N LEU A 20 3.50 4.72 -15.65
CA LEU A 20 3.31 3.68 -14.64
C LEU A 20 4.54 3.58 -13.72
N ALA A 21 5.76 3.64 -14.24
CA ALA A 21 6.99 3.60 -13.44
C ALA A 21 7.09 4.78 -12.46
N ASN A 22 6.86 6.02 -12.94
CA ASN A 22 6.81 7.19 -12.06
C ASN A 22 5.69 7.08 -11.00
N HIS A 23 4.52 6.59 -11.40
CA HIS A 23 3.44 6.33 -10.46
C HIS A 23 3.79 5.26 -9.42
N ARG A 24 4.54 4.20 -9.79
CA ARG A 24 5.02 3.21 -8.83
C ARG A 24 5.96 3.84 -7.79
N HIS A 25 6.79 4.81 -8.18
CA HIS A 25 7.59 5.58 -7.22
C HIS A 25 6.71 6.37 -6.24
N SER A 26 5.57 6.91 -6.68
CA SER A 26 4.62 7.54 -5.76
C SER A 26 4.02 6.58 -4.73
N HIS A 27 3.93 5.27 -5.01
CA HIS A 27 3.56 4.29 -3.97
C HIS A 27 4.67 4.12 -2.94
N THR A 28 5.93 4.11 -3.39
CA THR A 28 7.09 4.13 -2.50
C THR A 28 7.13 5.39 -1.63
N THR A 29 6.63 6.53 -2.14
CA THR A 29 6.65 7.82 -1.42
C THR A 29 5.32 8.18 -0.75
N GLY A 30 4.22 7.46 -0.99
CA GLY A 30 2.88 8.07 -0.89
C GLY A 30 1.92 7.48 0.12
N LEU A 31 1.85 6.16 0.36
CA LEU A 31 0.93 5.59 1.34
C LEU A 31 1.42 4.23 1.84
N PHE A 32 1.69 4.14 3.13
CA PHE A 32 2.07 2.94 3.87
C PHE A 32 0.83 2.30 4.48
N HIS A 33 0.49 1.09 4.04
CA HIS A 33 -0.68 0.38 4.51
C HIS A 33 -0.38 -0.39 5.78
N CYS A 34 -1.33 -0.39 6.72
CA CYS A 34 -1.26 -1.26 7.87
C CYS A 34 -1.57 -2.71 7.46
N LEU A 35 -0.78 -3.66 7.97
CA LEU A 35 -1.00 -5.08 7.71
C LEU A 35 -2.14 -5.68 8.56
N HIS A 36 -2.58 -4.96 9.60
CA HIS A 36 -3.62 -5.42 10.52
C HIS A 36 -5.00 -4.81 10.24
N CYS A 37 -5.05 -3.75 9.44
CA CYS A 37 -6.30 -3.06 9.13
C CYS A 37 -6.19 -2.30 7.81
N PRO A 38 -7.31 -1.95 7.15
CA PRO A 38 -7.28 -1.30 5.84
C PRO A 38 -6.83 0.17 5.87
N LYS A 39 -6.22 0.64 6.96
CA LYS A 39 -5.74 2.02 7.09
C LYS A 39 -4.41 2.19 6.35
N ALA A 40 -4.30 3.30 5.61
CA ALA A 40 -3.08 3.71 4.92
C ALA A 40 -2.61 5.08 5.42
N PHE A 41 -1.29 5.28 5.44
CA PHE A 41 -0.65 6.44 6.05
C PHE A 41 0.33 7.08 5.07
N ALA A 42 0.31 8.41 4.94
CA ALA A 42 1.18 9.12 4.00
C ALA A 42 2.68 9.01 4.30
N ASN A 43 3.05 8.52 5.50
CA ASN A 43 4.44 8.33 5.87
C ASN A 43 4.62 7.11 6.79
N LEU A 44 5.84 6.56 6.78
CA LEU A 44 6.19 5.35 7.52
C LEU A 44 6.15 5.56 9.04
N MET A 45 6.46 6.76 9.52
CA MET A 45 6.45 7.08 10.95
C MET A 45 5.03 7.00 11.54
N ALA A 46 4.04 7.53 10.83
CA ALA A 46 2.63 7.46 11.18
C ALA A 46 2.13 6.02 11.19
N LEU A 47 2.53 5.21 10.20
CA LEU A 47 2.26 3.77 10.21
C LEU A 47 2.89 3.08 11.44
N LYS A 48 4.17 3.36 11.74
CA LYS A 48 4.88 2.71 12.86
C LYS A 48 4.28 3.08 14.21
N ASN A 49 3.85 4.33 14.41
CA ASN A 49 3.13 4.73 15.62
C ASN A 49 1.76 4.05 15.71
N HIS A 50 1.03 3.99 14.59
CA HIS A 50 -0.24 3.30 14.50
C HIS A 50 -0.13 1.80 14.83
N GLN A 51 0.91 1.12 14.33
CA GLN A 51 1.20 -0.29 14.62
C GLN A 51 1.45 -0.58 16.10
N ARG A 52 2.03 0.36 16.86
CA ARG A 52 2.19 0.18 18.32
C ARG A 52 0.83 0.13 19.04
N GLY A 53 -0.19 0.78 18.50
CA GLY A 53 -1.56 0.69 19.01
C GLY A 53 -2.16 -0.70 18.83
N HIS A 54 -1.85 -1.37 17.71
CA HIS A 54 -2.26 -2.77 17.47
C HIS A 54 -1.59 -3.75 18.43
N ALA A 55 -0.35 -3.51 18.86
CA ALA A 55 0.34 -4.38 19.81
C ALA A 55 -0.39 -4.53 21.17
N ARG A 56 -1.29 -3.60 21.53
CA ARG A 56 -2.11 -3.67 22.75
C ARG A 56 -3.41 -4.48 22.58
N ARG A 57 -3.72 -4.96 21.38
CA ARG A 57 -4.85 -5.86 21.09
C ARG A 57 -4.28 -7.13 20.46
N HIS A 58 -3.99 -8.06 21.36
CA HIS A 58 -3.43 -9.37 21.08
C HIS A 58 -4.11 -10.07 19.88
N ARG A 59 -3.28 -10.70 19.05
CA ARG A 59 -3.51 -11.94 18.27
C ARG A 59 -4.95 -12.21 17.80
N ASP A 60 -5.16 -12.09 16.49
CA ASP A 60 -5.98 -13.01 15.69
C ASP A 60 -5.53 -12.89 14.22
N ARG A 61 -5.12 -13.90 13.45
CA ARG A 61 -4.94 -15.34 13.64
C ARG A 61 -4.05 -15.86 12.48
N PRO A 62 -3.18 -16.87 12.69
CA PRO A 62 -2.52 -17.57 11.60
C PRO A 62 -3.53 -18.42 10.82
N GLY A 63 -3.46 -18.39 9.50
CA GLY A 63 -3.98 -19.44 8.62
C GLY A 63 -2.99 -19.56 7.48
N GLY A 64 -2.28 -20.67 7.28
CA GLY A 64 -2.78 -22.04 7.41
C GLY A 64 -3.18 -22.49 6.01
N GLY A 65 -2.23 -23.15 5.35
CA GLY A 65 -2.25 -23.60 3.97
C GLY A 65 -0.82 -23.92 3.56
#